data_AF-A0A4R9JYS7-F1
#
_entry.id   AF-A0A4R9JYS7-F1
#
_cell.length_a   1.000
_cell.length_b   1.000
_cell.length_c   1.000
_cell.angle_alpha   90.00
_cell.angle_beta   90.00
_cell.angle_gamma   90.00
#
_symmetry.space_group_name_H-M   'P 1'
#
loop_
_entity.id
_entity.type
_entity.pdbx_description
1 polymer ?
#
loop_
_entity_poly.entity_id
_entity_poly.type
_entity_poly.pdbx_seq_one_letter_code
_entity_poly.pdbx_strand_id
1 'polypeptide(L)'
;MRTNPPTDSFLQITSKELLSRSAGIILQKEGLTIMKAIEAQSRKSNFDSGSLFQATEASFDKLKIATELAYDQLWELIDFGIVTQMFEIRLNKTSEAMELVPYVVSIPEDLPSLEDAFHRLLNRSVSQIKNYVLEKKSLTEDLWRLILVKISDPEYIKNFSEGDDLFHWTDTKKFPFSPSKAMLVEARELILDGLSRETQLLVIPKIGFYSLVNSQISNLLVIAYELFIAKIEPLVRNFDLGLQDRLEEIGREDAENLIAGPLDEILQIKTRINLYLAYEPMLREKGYFQYISIMNQLCGLAEKEVEAARKVDLEKLLRGYLTMLESTLDFDSSFLRLNIEREDRNEIEVIDLLRKNRDVLSAVWHDEDNKVAIFALKNIQKLIEINNQIYNHYRFTTKFILYFKALIEFNEPDIKAIFKDEDFLKTYGKNLEAVYFHYIPWYYRIFYYLNIDPITNIGYSKAKSIISYGQMEREIKYKARRENYFKRKLREKQERIEKEKRVQHKRILIQAIEEAFFTKNTIPTLEWILGNYPIFSPQLIEKIIQDFAFLKYPNKGISDDTILLFPNSPEFGKRYKRLMDETNARLREDSETNEPIKAKLIEIRSFLSNVKLVES
;
A
#
# COMPACT_ATOMS: atom_id res chain seq x y z
N MET A 1 -5.19 -50.12 -24.59
CA MET A 1 -4.30 -49.07 -24.04
C MET A 1 -4.34 -49.11 -22.53
N ARG A 2 -3.18 -49.09 -21.86
CA ARG A 2 -3.08 -49.00 -20.40
C ARG A 2 -3.69 -47.68 -19.93
N THR A 3 -4.43 -47.67 -18.83
CA THR A 3 -5.26 -46.54 -18.39
C THR A 3 -4.74 -45.80 -17.16
N ASN A 4 -3.70 -46.31 -16.51
CA ASN A 4 -3.20 -45.76 -15.25
C ASN A 4 -2.04 -44.81 -15.52
N PRO A 5 -2.10 -43.53 -15.10
CA PRO A 5 -1.02 -42.58 -15.34
C PRO A 5 0.28 -43.03 -14.64
N PRO A 6 1.46 -42.75 -15.23
CA PRO A 6 2.74 -43.01 -14.57
C PRO A 6 2.85 -42.21 -13.26
N THR A 7 3.49 -42.79 -12.24
CA THR A 7 3.61 -42.19 -10.90
C THR A 7 4.59 -41.01 -10.89
N ASP A 8 4.20 -39.85 -10.35
CA ASP A 8 4.98 -38.59 -10.36
C ASP A 8 6.34 -38.63 -9.65
N SER A 9 6.65 -39.73 -8.96
CA SER A 9 7.96 -39.99 -8.35
C SER A 9 9.14 -39.90 -9.34
N PHE A 10 8.90 -39.84 -10.65
CA PHE A 10 9.93 -39.67 -11.66
C PHE A 10 10.54 -38.25 -11.73
N LEU A 11 9.86 -37.19 -11.26
CA LEU A 11 10.40 -35.82 -11.32
C LEU A 11 11.63 -35.64 -10.41
N GLN A 12 11.69 -36.41 -9.32
CA GLN A 12 12.78 -36.39 -8.34
C GLN A 12 14.00 -37.24 -8.76
N ILE A 13 13.93 -37.94 -9.90
CA ILE A 13 15.04 -38.79 -10.35
C ILE A 13 16.23 -37.92 -10.76
N THR A 14 17.36 -38.17 -10.12
CA THR A 14 18.63 -37.49 -10.43
C THR A 14 19.35 -38.16 -11.60
N SER A 15 20.28 -37.44 -12.23
CA SER A 15 21.13 -37.97 -13.31
C SER A 15 21.86 -39.27 -12.91
N LYS A 16 22.30 -39.37 -11.65
CA LYS A 16 22.97 -40.57 -11.11
C LYS A 16 22.04 -41.77 -10.97
N GLU A 17 20.80 -41.55 -10.54
CA GLU A 17 19.79 -42.61 -10.43
C GLU A 17 19.28 -43.07 -11.79
N LEU A 18 19.21 -42.16 -12.77
CA LEU A 18 18.83 -42.51 -14.13
C LEU A 18 19.90 -43.40 -14.80
N LEU A 19 21.19 -43.09 -14.58
CA LEU A 19 22.31 -43.92 -15.05
C LEU A 19 22.33 -45.30 -14.37
N SER A 20 21.93 -45.41 -13.09
CA SER A 20 21.87 -46.71 -12.40
C SER A 20 20.68 -47.55 -12.86
N ARG A 21 19.52 -46.93 -13.12
CA ARG A 21 18.33 -47.61 -13.64
C ARG A 21 18.52 -48.11 -15.07
N SER A 22 19.08 -47.28 -15.94
CA SER A 22 19.34 -47.64 -17.35
C SER A 22 20.35 -48.78 -17.52
N ALA A 23 21.30 -48.94 -16.60
CA ALA A 23 22.32 -49.99 -16.67
C ALA A 23 21.76 -51.42 -16.45
N GLY A 24 20.56 -51.57 -15.88
CA GLY A 24 19.96 -52.88 -15.55
C GLY A 24 18.82 -53.34 -16.48
N ILE A 25 18.45 -52.53 -17.48
CA ILE A 25 17.25 -52.76 -18.30
C ILE A 25 17.62 -53.30 -19.67
N ILE A 26 17.04 -54.43 -20.05
CA ILE A 26 17.15 -54.98 -21.41
C ILE A 26 16.01 -54.40 -22.24
N LEU A 27 16.31 -53.32 -22.96
CA LEU A 27 15.37 -52.69 -23.90
C LEU A 27 15.35 -53.44 -25.24
N GLN A 28 14.17 -53.51 -25.87
CA GLN A 28 14.05 -53.95 -27.25
C GLN A 28 14.73 -52.93 -28.19
N LYS A 29 15.04 -53.35 -29.44
CA LYS A 29 15.77 -52.52 -30.41
C LYS A 29 15.04 -51.19 -30.69
N GLU A 30 13.72 -51.25 -30.76
CA GLU A 30 12.80 -50.14 -30.98
C GLU A 30 12.82 -49.17 -29.79
N GLY A 31 12.72 -49.68 -28.56
CA GLY A 31 12.84 -48.88 -27.33
C GLY A 31 14.20 -48.17 -27.20
N LEU A 32 15.30 -48.86 -27.52
CA LEU A 32 16.64 -48.25 -27.53
C LEU A 32 16.75 -47.12 -28.58
N THR A 33 16.11 -47.30 -29.73
CA THR A 33 16.10 -46.29 -30.82
C THR A 33 15.34 -45.04 -30.39
N ILE A 34 14.17 -45.22 -29.75
CA ILE A 34 13.36 -44.12 -29.20
C ILE A 34 14.13 -43.39 -28.09
N MET A 35 14.73 -44.12 -27.15
CA MET A 35 15.52 -43.55 -26.06
C MET A 35 16.66 -42.67 -26.58
N LYS A 36 17.47 -43.15 -27.53
CA LYS A 36 18.56 -42.37 -28.13
C LYS A 36 18.07 -41.13 -28.87
N ALA A 37 16.90 -41.20 -29.51
CA ALA A 37 16.30 -40.04 -30.17
C ALA A 37 15.88 -38.97 -29.16
N ILE A 38 15.28 -39.39 -28.03
CA ILE A 38 14.91 -38.51 -26.92
C ILE A 38 16.15 -37.89 -26.29
N GLU A 39 17.20 -38.66 -26.01
CA GLU A 39 18.47 -38.16 -25.45
C GLU A 39 19.14 -37.13 -26.37
N ALA A 40 19.20 -37.43 -27.68
CA ALA A 40 19.77 -36.49 -28.65
C ALA A 40 19.00 -35.16 -28.73
N GLN A 41 17.67 -35.21 -28.57
CA GLN A 41 16.81 -34.03 -28.56
C GLN A 41 16.71 -33.34 -27.20
N SER A 42 17.09 -34.02 -26.11
CA SER A 42 17.11 -33.45 -24.75
C SER A 42 18.43 -32.71 -24.43
N ARG A 43 19.34 -32.58 -25.40
CA ARG A 43 20.54 -31.74 -25.27
C ARG A 43 20.18 -30.29 -25.00
N LYS A 44 21.03 -29.58 -24.25
CA LYS A 44 20.82 -28.18 -23.83
C LYS A 44 20.40 -27.23 -24.96
N SER A 45 21.08 -27.28 -26.12
CA SER A 45 20.74 -26.41 -27.26
C SER A 45 19.30 -26.63 -27.78
N ASN A 46 18.84 -27.87 -27.72
CA ASN A 46 17.50 -28.26 -28.17
C ASN A 46 16.46 -27.96 -27.09
N PHE A 47 16.84 -28.15 -25.83
CA PHE A 47 16.04 -27.75 -24.67
C PHE A 47 15.78 -26.23 -24.66
N ASP A 48 16.82 -25.42 -24.86
CA ASP A 48 16.73 -23.96 -24.87
C ASP A 48 15.96 -23.45 -26.11
N SER A 49 16.05 -24.13 -27.25
CA SER A 49 15.27 -23.76 -28.45
C SER A 49 13.84 -24.30 -28.44
N GLY A 50 13.50 -25.24 -27.56
CA GLY A 50 12.19 -25.92 -27.55
C GLY A 50 12.04 -26.98 -28.65
N SER A 51 13.16 -27.45 -29.20
CA SER A 51 13.22 -28.49 -30.23
C SER A 51 13.29 -29.88 -29.59
N LEU A 52 12.40 -30.13 -28.62
CA LEU A 52 12.32 -31.36 -27.85
C LEU A 52 11.50 -32.44 -28.59
N PHE A 53 11.67 -33.69 -28.17
CA PHE A 53 11.00 -34.83 -28.80
C PHE A 53 9.50 -34.81 -28.54
N GLN A 54 8.71 -34.75 -29.62
CA GLN A 54 7.26 -34.84 -29.59
C GLN A 54 6.82 -36.22 -30.08
N ALA A 55 6.03 -36.93 -29.28
CA ALA A 55 5.51 -38.26 -29.62
C ALA A 55 4.32 -38.17 -30.60
N THR A 56 4.62 -37.92 -31.87
CA THR A 56 3.65 -37.82 -32.97
C THR A 56 3.92 -38.89 -34.02
N GLU A 57 2.92 -39.21 -34.85
CA GLU A 57 3.07 -40.15 -35.98
C GLU A 57 4.27 -39.77 -36.87
N ALA A 58 4.41 -38.48 -37.22
CA ALA A 58 5.53 -37.98 -38.02
C ALA A 58 6.91 -38.19 -37.37
N SER A 59 6.99 -38.20 -36.03
CA SER A 59 8.23 -38.48 -35.30
C SER A 59 8.57 -39.97 -35.37
N PHE A 60 7.57 -40.85 -35.27
CA PHE A 60 7.77 -42.30 -35.34
C PHE A 60 8.06 -42.78 -36.75
N ASP A 61 7.45 -42.17 -37.76
CA ASP A 61 7.74 -42.42 -39.17
C ASP A 61 9.22 -42.15 -39.50
N LYS A 62 9.79 -41.06 -38.95
CA LYS A 62 11.22 -40.74 -39.09
C LYS A 62 12.12 -41.81 -38.47
N LEU A 63 11.66 -42.45 -37.38
CA LEU A 63 12.36 -43.56 -36.72
C LEU A 63 12.09 -44.91 -37.41
N LYS A 64 11.15 -44.97 -38.36
CA LYS A 64 10.69 -46.18 -39.05
C LYS A 64 10.11 -47.21 -38.08
N ILE A 65 9.38 -46.75 -37.06
CA ILE A 65 8.72 -47.59 -36.06
C ILE A 65 7.21 -47.40 -36.19
N ALA A 66 6.45 -48.50 -36.18
CA ALA A 66 4.98 -48.42 -36.19
C ALA A 66 4.47 -47.69 -34.95
N THR A 67 3.54 -46.76 -35.13
CA THR A 67 3.03 -45.86 -34.08
C THR A 67 2.55 -46.59 -32.82
N GLU A 68 1.80 -47.68 -32.95
CA GLU A 68 1.32 -48.47 -31.80
C GLU A 68 2.48 -49.05 -30.98
N LEU A 69 3.45 -49.67 -31.66
CA LEU A 69 4.65 -50.23 -31.05
C LEU A 69 5.52 -49.13 -30.40
N ALA A 70 5.61 -47.97 -31.04
CA ALA A 70 6.35 -46.84 -30.51
C ALA A 70 5.74 -46.31 -29.20
N TYR A 71 4.41 -46.22 -29.11
CA TYR A 71 3.75 -45.83 -27.87
C TYR A 71 3.93 -46.86 -26.76
N ASP A 72 3.87 -48.17 -27.06
CA ASP A 72 4.12 -49.22 -26.06
C ASP A 72 5.56 -49.15 -25.52
N GLN A 73 6.54 -48.99 -26.40
CA GLN A 73 7.95 -48.85 -25.99
C GLN A 73 8.21 -47.55 -25.22
N LEU A 74 7.57 -46.45 -25.61
CA LEU A 74 7.66 -45.17 -24.91
C LEU A 74 7.04 -45.26 -23.51
N TRP A 75 5.94 -46.00 -23.34
CA TRP A 75 5.35 -46.27 -22.04
C TRP A 75 6.34 -47.00 -21.12
N GLU A 76 6.99 -48.05 -21.63
CA GLU A 76 8.00 -48.80 -20.86
C GLU A 76 9.15 -47.89 -20.41
N LEU A 77 9.66 -47.02 -21.28
CA LEU A 77 10.71 -46.07 -20.92
C LEU A 77 10.29 -45.09 -19.81
N ILE A 78 9.01 -44.68 -19.80
CA ILE A 78 8.45 -43.82 -18.75
C ILE A 78 8.28 -44.62 -17.44
N ASP A 79 7.73 -45.84 -17.49
CA ASP A 79 7.59 -46.72 -16.31
C ASP A 79 8.95 -47.02 -15.66
N PHE A 80 10.01 -47.17 -16.47
CA PHE A 80 11.36 -47.36 -15.96
C PHE A 80 12.00 -46.06 -15.41
N GLY A 81 11.39 -44.90 -15.64
CA GLY A 81 11.91 -43.59 -15.23
C GLY A 81 13.15 -43.15 -16.00
N ILE A 82 13.33 -43.63 -17.24
CA ILE A 82 14.42 -43.23 -18.13
C ILE A 82 14.07 -41.92 -18.86
N VAL A 83 12.78 -41.74 -19.16
CA VAL A 83 12.25 -40.52 -19.79
C VAL A 83 10.99 -40.10 -19.05
N THR A 84 10.62 -38.84 -19.18
CA THR A 84 9.37 -38.33 -18.63
C THR A 84 8.65 -37.45 -19.63
N GLN A 85 7.34 -37.36 -19.48
CA GLN A 85 6.51 -36.45 -20.24
C GLN A 85 6.45 -35.09 -19.56
N MET A 86 6.75 -34.04 -20.32
CA MET A 86 6.62 -32.64 -19.91
C MET A 86 5.78 -31.88 -20.94
N PHE A 87 5.51 -30.61 -20.69
CA PHE A 87 4.81 -29.77 -21.67
C PHE A 87 5.27 -28.31 -21.61
N GLU A 88 5.00 -27.60 -22.70
CA GLU A 88 5.12 -26.16 -22.79
C GLU A 88 3.81 -25.60 -23.35
N ILE A 89 3.35 -24.47 -22.82
CA ILE A 89 2.27 -23.69 -23.42
C ILE A 89 2.92 -22.60 -24.26
N ARG A 90 2.71 -22.63 -25.58
CA ARG A 90 3.31 -21.68 -26.51
C ARG A 90 2.30 -21.08 -27.46
N LEU A 91 2.62 -19.92 -28.01
CA LEU A 91 1.81 -19.29 -29.04
C LEU A 91 2.02 -20.00 -30.39
N ASN A 92 0.95 -20.57 -30.93
CA ASN A 92 0.97 -21.05 -32.31
C ASN A 92 0.87 -19.86 -33.26
N LYS A 93 1.92 -19.62 -34.05
CA LYS A 93 1.97 -18.47 -34.97
C LYS A 93 0.93 -18.54 -36.10
N THR A 94 0.43 -19.74 -36.42
CA THR A 94 -0.52 -19.95 -37.52
C THR A 94 -1.95 -19.78 -37.04
N SER A 95 -2.31 -20.36 -35.90
CA SER A 95 -3.67 -20.23 -35.34
C SER A 95 -3.83 -19.01 -34.43
N GLU A 96 -2.72 -18.34 -34.10
CA GLU A 96 -2.69 -17.16 -33.25
C GLU A 96 -3.25 -17.39 -31.82
N ALA A 97 -3.32 -18.66 -31.41
CA ALA A 97 -3.85 -19.14 -30.14
C ALA A 97 -2.76 -19.87 -29.33
N MET A 98 -2.94 -19.88 -28.01
CA MET A 98 -2.08 -20.64 -27.11
C MET A 98 -2.37 -22.14 -27.24
N GLU A 99 -1.33 -22.94 -27.41
CA GLU A 99 -1.40 -24.38 -27.49
C GLU A 99 -0.48 -25.05 -26.46
N LEU A 100 -0.95 -26.15 -25.89
CA LEU A 100 -0.10 -27.05 -25.14
C LEU A 100 0.60 -28.00 -26.10
N VAL A 101 1.92 -28.09 -25.95
CA VAL A 101 2.77 -29.00 -26.71
C VAL A 101 3.43 -29.96 -25.74
N PRO A 102 3.07 -31.25 -25.78
CA PRO A 102 3.70 -32.25 -24.94
C PRO A 102 5.04 -32.66 -25.54
N TYR A 103 6.02 -32.85 -24.66
CA TYR A 103 7.33 -33.35 -24.99
C TYR A 103 7.64 -34.60 -24.17
N VAL A 104 8.50 -35.46 -24.68
CA VAL A 104 9.16 -36.50 -23.90
C VAL A 104 10.63 -36.16 -23.79
N VAL A 105 11.13 -36.15 -22.56
CA VAL A 105 12.44 -35.59 -22.21
C VAL A 105 13.18 -36.59 -21.33
N SER A 106 14.46 -36.78 -21.63
CA SER A 106 15.42 -37.42 -20.72
C SER A 106 16.24 -36.34 -20.00
N ILE A 107 16.92 -36.67 -18.90
CA ILE A 107 17.72 -35.68 -18.16
C ILE A 107 18.77 -35.03 -19.09
N PRO A 108 18.73 -33.70 -19.30
CA PRO A 108 19.77 -33.01 -20.06
C PRO A 108 21.12 -33.08 -19.34
N GLU A 109 22.23 -33.21 -20.08
CA GLU A 109 23.59 -33.40 -19.53
C GLU A 109 24.02 -32.32 -18.51
N ASP A 110 23.45 -31.12 -18.58
CA ASP A 110 23.77 -29.95 -17.74
C ASP A 110 22.76 -29.68 -16.60
N LEU A 111 21.71 -30.51 -16.47
CA LEU A 111 20.66 -30.31 -15.46
C LEU A 111 20.75 -31.32 -14.31
N PRO A 112 20.56 -30.90 -13.05
CA PRO A 112 20.63 -31.79 -11.89
C PRO A 112 19.52 -32.86 -11.88
N SER A 113 18.31 -32.48 -12.29
CA SER A 113 17.10 -33.30 -12.19
C SER A 113 16.10 -33.02 -13.32
N LEU A 114 15.10 -33.91 -13.45
CA LEU A 114 13.94 -33.70 -14.32
C LEU A 114 13.00 -32.60 -13.81
N GLU A 115 12.93 -32.40 -12.49
CA GLU A 115 12.20 -31.30 -11.86
C GLU A 115 12.71 -29.92 -12.32
N ASP A 116 14.04 -29.73 -12.38
CA ASP A 116 14.63 -28.48 -12.88
C ASP A 116 14.30 -28.23 -14.36
N ALA A 117 14.31 -29.29 -15.17
CA ALA A 117 13.88 -29.21 -16.57
C ALA A 117 12.39 -28.83 -16.65
N PHE A 118 11.54 -29.42 -15.82
CA PHE A 118 10.12 -29.12 -15.77
C PHE A 118 9.86 -27.64 -15.41
N HIS A 119 10.47 -27.13 -14.34
CA HIS A 119 10.35 -25.72 -13.97
C HIS A 119 10.83 -24.76 -15.08
N ARG A 120 11.91 -25.11 -15.79
CA ARG A 120 12.38 -24.29 -16.92
C ARG A 120 11.36 -24.22 -18.07
N LEU A 121 10.71 -25.33 -18.43
CA LEU A 121 9.66 -25.32 -19.46
C LEU A 121 8.42 -24.54 -19.01
N LEU A 122 8.06 -24.62 -17.73
CA LEU A 122 6.97 -23.82 -17.17
C LEU A 122 7.30 -22.32 -17.18
N ASN A 123 8.54 -21.92 -16.86
CA ASN A 123 8.97 -20.52 -16.95
C ASN A 123 8.93 -19.98 -18.39
N ARG A 124 9.25 -20.82 -19.38
CA ARG A 124 9.03 -20.47 -20.80
C ARG A 124 7.55 -20.27 -21.10
N SER A 125 6.70 -21.16 -20.59
CA SER A 125 5.24 -21.06 -20.73
C SER A 125 4.72 -19.75 -20.13
N VAL A 126 5.19 -19.37 -18.94
CA VAL A 126 4.87 -18.07 -18.31
C VAL A 126 5.23 -16.91 -19.22
N SER A 127 6.43 -16.94 -19.81
CA SER A 127 6.90 -15.89 -20.73
C SER A 127 6.05 -15.78 -22.00
N GLN A 128 5.66 -16.93 -22.58
CA GLN A 128 4.80 -16.98 -23.76
C GLN A 128 3.38 -16.49 -23.45
N ILE A 129 2.79 -16.94 -22.34
CA ILE A 129 1.46 -16.51 -21.89
C ILE A 129 1.48 -15.00 -21.61
N LYS A 130 2.51 -14.48 -20.94
CA LYS A 130 2.68 -13.05 -20.69
C LYS A 130 2.63 -12.26 -21.99
N ASN A 131 3.47 -12.60 -22.97
CA ASN A 131 3.51 -11.88 -24.25
C ASN A 131 2.15 -11.92 -24.97
N TYR A 132 1.50 -13.08 -25.00
CA TYR A 132 0.18 -13.23 -25.59
C TYR A 132 -0.87 -12.34 -24.91
N VAL A 133 -0.90 -12.30 -23.58
CA VAL A 133 -1.87 -11.50 -22.81
C VAL A 133 -1.61 -10.01 -22.99
N LEU A 134 -0.34 -9.58 -22.97
CA LEU A 134 0.03 -8.18 -23.21
C LEU A 134 -0.41 -7.69 -24.59
N GLU A 135 -0.28 -8.52 -25.63
CA GLU A 135 -0.63 -8.15 -27.00
C GLU A 135 -2.14 -8.22 -27.28
N LYS A 136 -2.85 -9.21 -26.72
CA LYS A 136 -4.22 -9.55 -27.18
C LYS A 136 -5.33 -9.42 -26.15
N LYS A 137 -5.02 -9.31 -24.85
CA LYS A 137 -6.03 -9.32 -23.78
C LYS A 137 -5.95 -8.07 -22.89
N SER A 138 -6.06 -6.88 -23.48
CA SER A 138 -6.15 -5.64 -22.71
C SER A 138 -7.43 -5.58 -21.88
N LEU A 139 -7.28 -5.20 -20.60
CA LEU A 139 -8.42 -4.97 -19.72
C LEU A 139 -9.03 -3.60 -20.01
N THR A 140 -10.19 -3.57 -20.64
CA THR A 140 -10.98 -2.34 -20.80
C THR A 140 -11.91 -2.15 -19.60
N GLU A 141 -12.37 -0.91 -19.37
CA GLU A 141 -13.29 -0.62 -18.25
C GLU A 141 -14.60 -1.41 -18.34
N ASP A 142 -15.16 -1.55 -19.55
CA ASP A 142 -16.41 -2.28 -19.75
C ASP A 142 -16.25 -3.78 -19.43
N LEU A 143 -15.14 -4.36 -19.89
CA LEU A 143 -14.79 -5.73 -19.56
C LEU A 143 -14.54 -5.89 -18.06
N TRP A 144 -13.89 -4.91 -17.44
CA TRP A 144 -13.65 -4.91 -16.01
C TRP A 144 -14.94 -4.89 -15.20
N ARG A 145 -15.91 -4.03 -15.54
CA ARG A 145 -17.24 -4.01 -14.90
C ARG A 145 -17.95 -5.35 -15.02
N LEU A 146 -17.90 -5.99 -16.20
CA LEU A 146 -18.48 -7.33 -16.39
C LEU A 146 -17.81 -8.39 -15.51
N ILE A 147 -16.48 -8.36 -15.41
CA ILE A 147 -15.71 -9.25 -14.55
C ILE A 147 -16.07 -9.01 -13.09
N LEU A 148 -16.10 -7.76 -12.64
CA LEU A 148 -16.45 -7.37 -11.27
C LEU A 148 -17.81 -7.91 -10.85
N VAL A 149 -18.83 -7.84 -11.72
CA VAL A 149 -20.14 -8.43 -11.45
C VAL A 149 -20.03 -9.94 -11.23
N LYS A 150 -19.27 -10.65 -12.05
CA LYS A 150 -19.06 -12.11 -11.93
C LYS A 150 -18.31 -12.48 -10.64
N ILE A 151 -17.24 -11.77 -10.29
CA ILE A 151 -16.48 -12.06 -9.07
C ILE A 151 -17.15 -11.57 -7.79
N SER A 152 -18.14 -10.67 -7.90
CA SER A 152 -18.93 -10.21 -6.75
C SER A 152 -20.03 -11.20 -6.34
N ASP A 153 -20.34 -12.18 -7.19
CA ASP A 153 -21.36 -13.20 -6.94
C ASP A 153 -20.72 -14.50 -6.42
N PRO A 154 -20.95 -14.85 -5.13
CA PRO A 154 -20.42 -16.09 -4.55
C PRO A 154 -20.95 -17.37 -5.20
N GLU A 155 -22.18 -17.35 -5.71
CA GLU A 155 -22.79 -18.50 -6.37
C GLU A 155 -22.18 -18.74 -7.74
N TYR A 156 -21.87 -17.67 -8.47
CA TYR A 156 -21.13 -17.76 -9.73
C TYR A 156 -19.77 -18.45 -9.50
N ILE A 157 -18.98 -18.02 -8.52
CA ILE A 157 -17.65 -18.60 -8.25
C ILE A 157 -17.72 -20.08 -7.82
N LYS A 158 -18.77 -20.47 -7.07
CA LYS A 158 -18.99 -21.85 -6.63
C LYS A 158 -19.48 -22.76 -7.76
N ASN A 159 -20.33 -22.25 -8.65
CA ASN A 159 -20.99 -23.03 -9.69
C ASN A 159 -20.25 -23.03 -11.03
N PHE A 160 -19.40 -22.04 -11.31
CA PHE A 160 -18.61 -22.02 -12.55
C PHE A 160 -17.46 -23.02 -12.46
N SER A 161 -17.67 -24.17 -13.14
CA SER A 161 -16.75 -25.31 -13.19
C SER A 161 -15.88 -25.35 -14.47
N GLU A 162 -16.02 -24.38 -15.38
CA GLU A 162 -15.33 -24.44 -16.68
C GLU A 162 -13.81 -24.19 -16.59
N GLY A 163 -13.31 -23.75 -15.43
CA GLY A 163 -11.89 -23.43 -15.24
C GLY A 163 -11.52 -22.08 -15.86
N ASP A 164 -10.26 -21.68 -15.73
CA ASP A 164 -9.71 -20.50 -16.42
C ASP A 164 -9.13 -20.86 -17.79
N ASP A 165 -8.62 -19.85 -18.51
CA ASP A 165 -7.87 -20.05 -19.77
C ASP A 165 -6.80 -21.15 -19.64
N LEU A 166 -6.12 -21.22 -18.50
CA LEU A 166 -5.07 -22.19 -18.24
C LEU A 166 -5.63 -23.61 -18.11
N PHE A 167 -6.81 -23.77 -17.52
CA PHE A 167 -7.54 -25.03 -17.49
C PHE A 167 -7.85 -25.53 -18.91
N HIS A 168 -8.30 -24.64 -19.80
CA HIS A 168 -8.57 -24.97 -21.20
C HIS A 168 -7.30 -25.28 -22.01
N TRP A 169 -6.20 -24.56 -21.75
CA TRP A 169 -4.93 -24.81 -22.43
C TRP A 169 -4.30 -26.14 -22.00
N THR A 170 -4.55 -26.59 -20.77
CA THR A 170 -4.03 -27.84 -20.21
C THR A 170 -4.97 -29.04 -20.43
N ASP A 171 -5.50 -29.20 -21.64
CA ASP A 171 -6.34 -30.35 -22.01
C ASP A 171 -5.52 -31.65 -22.02
N THR A 172 -5.94 -32.63 -21.19
CA THR A 172 -5.30 -33.94 -21.07
C THR A 172 -5.32 -34.74 -22.36
N LYS A 173 -6.29 -34.48 -23.26
CA LYS A 173 -6.40 -35.20 -24.54
C LYS A 173 -5.24 -34.93 -25.50
N LYS A 174 -4.50 -33.83 -25.30
CA LYS A 174 -3.35 -33.49 -26.14
C LYS A 174 -2.11 -34.29 -25.78
N PHE A 175 -2.07 -34.94 -24.62
CA PHE A 175 -0.93 -35.70 -24.16
C PHE A 175 -0.92 -37.09 -24.81
N PRO A 176 0.23 -37.60 -25.29
CA PRO A 176 0.37 -39.01 -25.71
C PRO A 176 -0.04 -40.00 -24.62
N PHE A 177 0.26 -39.69 -23.35
CA PHE A 177 -0.21 -40.43 -22.19
C PHE A 177 -0.86 -39.48 -21.19
N SER A 178 -1.98 -39.89 -20.60
CA SER A 178 -2.68 -39.06 -19.62
C SER A 178 -1.75 -38.66 -18.47
N PRO A 179 -1.49 -37.35 -18.26
CA PRO A 179 -0.66 -36.90 -17.17
C PRO A 179 -1.38 -37.12 -15.83
N SER A 180 -0.62 -37.17 -14.75
CA SER A 180 -1.21 -37.23 -13.41
C SER A 180 -1.96 -35.94 -13.08
N LYS A 181 -2.91 -36.04 -12.15
CA LYS A 181 -3.60 -34.85 -11.64
C LYS A 181 -2.65 -33.95 -10.84
N ALA A 182 -1.69 -34.53 -10.11
CA ALA A 182 -0.77 -33.76 -9.29
C ALA A 182 0.18 -32.90 -10.15
N MET A 183 0.76 -33.47 -11.22
CA MET A 183 1.60 -32.73 -12.17
C MET A 183 0.85 -31.53 -12.78
N LEU A 184 -0.41 -31.71 -13.16
CA LEU A 184 -1.22 -30.61 -13.73
C LEU A 184 -1.56 -29.54 -12.69
N VAL A 185 -1.84 -29.92 -11.45
CA VAL A 185 -2.11 -28.96 -10.36
C VAL A 185 -0.85 -28.15 -10.06
N GLU A 186 0.27 -28.81 -9.86
CA GLU A 186 1.56 -28.18 -9.58
C GLU A 186 2.00 -27.26 -10.72
N ALA A 187 1.89 -27.72 -11.97
CA ALA A 187 2.23 -26.89 -13.13
C ALA A 187 1.38 -25.61 -13.21
N ARG A 188 0.07 -25.73 -12.90
CA ARG A 188 -0.83 -24.58 -12.89
C ARG A 188 -0.46 -23.61 -11.79
N GLU A 189 -0.20 -24.10 -10.58
CA GLU A 189 0.23 -23.25 -9.46
C GLU A 189 1.53 -22.50 -9.78
N LEU A 190 2.51 -23.18 -10.37
CA LEU A 190 3.79 -22.57 -10.77
C LEU A 190 3.61 -21.53 -11.89
N ILE A 191 2.77 -21.80 -12.89
CA ILE A 191 2.47 -20.84 -13.94
C ILE A 191 1.73 -19.63 -13.36
N LEU A 192 0.75 -19.85 -12.49
CA LEU A 192 -0.02 -18.79 -11.83
C LEU A 192 0.87 -17.92 -10.94
N ASP A 193 1.75 -18.52 -10.13
CA ASP A 193 2.72 -17.79 -9.31
C ASP A 193 3.65 -16.95 -10.20
N GLY A 194 4.19 -17.55 -11.28
CA GLY A 194 5.02 -16.85 -12.26
C GLY A 194 4.33 -15.63 -12.89
N LEU A 195 3.04 -15.77 -13.28
CA LEU A 195 2.26 -14.68 -13.86
C LEU A 195 1.84 -13.63 -12.83
N SER A 196 1.57 -14.02 -11.59
CA SER A 196 1.11 -13.12 -10.52
C SER A 196 2.19 -12.12 -10.06
N ARG A 197 3.47 -12.45 -10.28
CA ARG A 197 4.62 -11.59 -9.98
C ARG A 197 4.77 -10.44 -10.98
N GLU A 198 4.09 -10.50 -12.12
CA GLU A 198 4.19 -9.50 -13.18
C GLU A 198 3.27 -8.31 -12.92
N THR A 199 3.82 -7.10 -12.88
CA THR A 199 3.07 -5.89 -12.50
C THR A 199 2.07 -5.41 -13.57
N GLN A 200 2.21 -5.90 -14.79
CA GLN A 200 1.35 -5.52 -15.93
C GLN A 200 0.21 -6.50 -16.19
N LEU A 201 0.08 -7.55 -15.37
CA LEU A 201 -0.91 -8.60 -15.55
C LEU A 201 -1.84 -8.67 -14.34
N LEU A 202 -3.14 -8.80 -14.63
CA LEU A 202 -4.15 -9.13 -13.64
C LEU A 202 -4.54 -10.60 -13.83
N VAL A 203 -4.26 -11.42 -12.83
CA VAL A 203 -4.59 -12.84 -12.81
C VAL A 203 -5.89 -13.02 -12.03
N ILE A 204 -6.95 -13.44 -12.71
CA ILE A 204 -8.27 -13.63 -12.09
C ILE A 204 -8.61 -15.12 -12.15
N PRO A 205 -8.49 -15.85 -11.03
CA PRO A 205 -8.77 -17.28 -10.97
C PRO A 205 -10.15 -17.62 -11.56
N LYS A 206 -10.23 -18.70 -12.35
CA LYS A 206 -11.46 -19.16 -13.04
C LYS A 206 -12.09 -18.20 -14.05
N ILE A 207 -11.45 -17.07 -14.37
CA ILE A 207 -11.95 -16.10 -15.35
C ILE A 207 -10.92 -15.86 -16.45
N GLY A 208 -9.66 -15.66 -16.10
CA GLY A 208 -8.58 -15.52 -17.08
C GLY A 208 -7.54 -14.46 -16.72
N PHE A 209 -6.73 -14.13 -17.71
CA PHE A 209 -5.59 -13.23 -17.61
C PHE A 209 -5.80 -11.99 -18.46
N TYR A 210 -5.50 -10.81 -17.90
CA TYR A 210 -5.67 -9.54 -18.60
C TYR A 210 -4.44 -8.64 -18.42
N SER A 211 -4.11 -7.88 -19.45
CA SER A 211 -3.07 -6.87 -19.40
C SER A 211 -3.62 -5.54 -18.89
N LEU A 212 -2.83 -4.90 -18.03
CA LEU A 212 -3.14 -3.62 -17.42
C LEU A 212 -2.35 -2.52 -18.11
N VAL A 213 -3.04 -1.44 -18.47
CA VAL A 213 -2.38 -0.21 -18.91
C VAL A 213 -2.12 0.64 -17.68
N ASN A 214 -0.86 1.02 -17.42
CA ASN A 214 -0.46 1.75 -16.21
C ASN A 214 -1.36 2.95 -15.91
N SER A 215 -1.67 3.76 -16.92
CA SER A 215 -2.50 4.97 -16.78
C SER A 215 -3.96 4.69 -16.39
N GLN A 216 -4.43 3.45 -16.48
CA GLN A 216 -5.81 3.06 -16.16
C GLN A 216 -5.92 2.39 -14.78
N ILE A 217 -4.82 2.01 -14.14
CA ILE A 217 -4.85 1.20 -12.90
C ILE A 217 -5.64 1.90 -11.80
N SER A 218 -5.39 3.19 -11.56
CA SER A 218 -6.13 3.98 -10.57
C SER A 218 -7.62 4.04 -10.87
N ASN A 219 -8.01 4.19 -12.14
CA ASN A 219 -9.43 4.21 -12.51
C ASN A 219 -10.10 2.82 -12.32
N LEU A 220 -9.41 1.75 -12.70
CA LEU A 220 -9.89 0.38 -12.48
C LEU A 220 -10.07 0.07 -10.99
N LEU A 221 -9.17 0.57 -10.13
CA LEU A 221 -9.30 0.47 -8.68
C LEU A 221 -10.53 1.22 -8.17
N VAL A 222 -10.77 2.46 -8.62
CA VAL A 222 -11.96 3.23 -8.24
C VAL A 222 -13.24 2.52 -8.63
N ILE A 223 -13.35 2.02 -9.87
CA ILE A 223 -14.53 1.25 -10.34
C ILE A 223 -14.77 0.01 -9.45
N ALA A 224 -13.70 -0.70 -9.09
CA ALA A 224 -13.79 -1.87 -8.22
C ALA A 224 -14.18 -1.47 -6.79
N TYR A 225 -13.71 -0.33 -6.29
CA TYR A 225 -14.05 0.16 -4.97
C TYR A 225 -15.50 0.65 -4.88
N GLU A 226 -16.01 1.34 -5.92
CA GLU A 226 -17.41 1.75 -6.00
C GLU A 226 -18.36 0.54 -5.92
N LEU A 227 -18.06 -0.52 -6.68
CA LEU A 227 -18.86 -1.74 -6.63
C LEU A 227 -18.73 -2.45 -5.29
N PHE A 228 -17.54 -2.42 -4.69
CA PHE A 228 -17.30 -2.96 -3.36
C PHE A 228 -18.21 -2.29 -2.32
N ILE A 229 -18.18 -0.96 -2.24
CA ILE A 229 -19.03 -0.19 -1.32
C ILE A 229 -20.52 -0.43 -1.60
N ALA A 230 -20.92 -0.47 -2.87
CA ALA A 230 -22.32 -0.56 -3.25
C ALA A 230 -22.93 -1.95 -2.99
N LYS A 231 -22.17 -3.02 -3.21
CA LYS A 231 -22.72 -4.40 -3.23
C LYS A 231 -22.13 -5.33 -2.18
N ILE A 232 -20.81 -5.27 -1.95
CA ILE A 232 -20.11 -6.28 -1.15
C ILE A 232 -20.03 -5.86 0.31
N GLU A 233 -19.60 -4.63 0.58
CA GLU A 233 -19.44 -4.10 1.92
C GLU A 233 -20.71 -4.19 2.78
N PRO A 234 -21.93 -3.87 2.30
CA PRO A 234 -23.15 -4.01 3.12
C PRO A 234 -23.40 -5.46 3.58
N LEU A 235 -22.93 -6.44 2.80
CA LEU A 235 -23.07 -7.86 3.11
C LEU A 235 -21.96 -8.33 4.07
N VAL A 236 -20.73 -7.88 3.83
CA VAL A 236 -19.54 -8.33 4.57
C VAL A 236 -19.38 -7.61 5.92
N ARG A 237 -19.81 -6.34 6.04
CA ARG A 237 -19.70 -5.54 7.27
C ARG A 237 -20.44 -6.17 8.46
N ASN A 238 -21.45 -7.00 8.20
CA ASN A 238 -22.24 -7.68 9.23
C ASN A 238 -21.67 -9.05 9.64
N PHE A 239 -20.51 -9.46 9.11
CA PHE A 239 -19.89 -10.74 9.45
C PHE A 239 -19.39 -10.78 10.90
N ASP A 240 -18.93 -9.64 11.42
CA ASP A 240 -18.38 -9.50 12.76
C ASP A 240 -18.62 -8.08 13.30
N LEU A 241 -18.97 -7.96 14.58
CA LEU A 241 -19.20 -6.67 15.23
C LEU A 241 -17.89 -5.88 15.38
N GLY A 242 -16.76 -6.55 15.60
CA GLY A 242 -15.44 -5.90 15.67
C GLY A 242 -14.96 -5.33 14.33
N LEU A 243 -15.30 -6.00 13.22
CA LEU A 243 -15.09 -5.47 11.87
C LEU A 243 -15.91 -4.19 11.65
N GLN A 244 -17.17 -4.20 12.07
CA GLN A 244 -18.06 -3.06 11.96
C GLN A 244 -17.53 -1.83 12.74
N ASP A 245 -17.06 -2.02 13.96
CA ASP A 245 -16.50 -0.94 14.78
C ASP A 245 -15.24 -0.32 14.15
N ARG A 246 -14.34 -1.15 13.60
CA ARG A 246 -13.14 -0.65 12.92
C ARG A 246 -13.44 0.03 11.59
N LEU A 247 -14.46 -0.41 10.86
CA LEU A 247 -14.92 0.29 9.65
C LEU A 247 -15.52 1.67 9.98
N GLU A 248 -16.21 1.80 11.11
CA GLU A 248 -16.68 3.10 11.60
C GLU A 248 -15.55 4.01 12.08
N GLU A 249 -14.45 3.45 12.57
CA GLU A 249 -13.23 4.18 12.90
C GLU A 249 -12.56 4.74 11.64
N ILE A 250 -12.31 3.88 10.63
CA ILE A 250 -11.75 4.29 9.33
C ILE A 250 -12.64 5.33 8.64
N GLY A 251 -13.95 5.10 8.58
CA GLY A 251 -14.89 6.04 7.95
C GLY A 251 -14.95 7.42 8.61
N ARG A 252 -14.53 7.55 9.88
CA ARG A 252 -14.39 8.85 10.55
C ARG A 252 -13.05 9.50 10.23
N GLU A 253 -11.96 8.73 10.17
CA GLU A 253 -10.65 9.23 9.74
C GLU A 253 -10.67 9.75 8.28
N ASP A 254 -11.43 9.09 7.40
CA ASP A 254 -11.61 9.49 6.00
C ASP A 254 -12.38 10.82 5.87
N ALA A 255 -13.43 11.02 6.68
CA ALA A 255 -14.22 12.25 6.71
C ALA A 255 -13.43 13.47 7.24
N GLU A 256 -12.38 13.23 8.02
CA GLU A 256 -11.49 14.28 8.56
C GLU A 256 -10.38 14.69 7.57
N ASN A 257 -10.06 13.87 6.57
CA ASN A 257 -9.00 14.09 5.59
C ASN A 257 -9.54 14.55 4.22
N LEU A 258 -10.36 15.60 4.19
CA LEU A 258 -10.99 16.18 2.99
C LEU A 258 -10.02 16.77 1.94
N ILE A 259 -8.71 16.75 2.19
CA ILE A 259 -7.66 17.18 1.25
C ILE A 259 -6.71 15.99 1.05
N ALA A 260 -7.22 14.93 0.44
CA ALA A 260 -6.45 13.74 0.10
C ALA A 260 -5.96 13.85 -1.36
N GLY A 261 -4.65 13.74 -1.58
CA GLY A 261 -4.14 13.54 -2.93
C GLY A 261 -4.48 12.13 -3.46
N PRO A 262 -4.22 11.83 -4.75
CA PRO A 262 -4.53 10.51 -5.33
C PRO A 262 -3.88 9.33 -4.57
N LEU A 263 -2.68 9.53 -4.02
CA LEU A 263 -1.99 8.54 -3.20
C LEU A 263 -2.71 8.29 -1.87
N ASP A 264 -3.25 9.34 -1.26
CA ASP A 264 -3.95 9.23 0.02
C ASP A 264 -5.26 8.46 -0.16
N GLU A 265 -5.98 8.66 -1.28
CA GLU A 265 -7.18 7.89 -1.63
C GLU A 265 -6.87 6.39 -1.84
N ILE A 266 -5.80 6.06 -2.58
CA ILE A 266 -5.37 4.66 -2.76
C ILE A 266 -5.00 4.02 -1.42
N LEU A 267 -4.31 4.76 -0.54
CA LEU A 267 -3.94 4.28 0.80
C LEU A 267 -5.16 4.06 1.69
N GLN A 268 -6.19 4.89 1.59
CA GLN A 268 -7.47 4.70 2.30
C GLN A 268 -8.17 3.42 1.82
N ILE A 269 -8.31 3.24 0.50
CA ILE A 269 -8.88 2.02 -0.09
C ILE A 269 -8.09 0.79 0.39
N LYS A 270 -6.76 0.84 0.32
CA LYS A 270 -5.87 -0.25 0.76
C LYS A 270 -6.04 -0.57 2.24
N THR A 271 -6.13 0.45 3.11
CA THR A 271 -6.34 0.27 4.55
C THR A 271 -7.65 -0.45 4.83
N ARG A 272 -8.73 -0.02 4.16
CA ARG A 272 -10.04 -0.65 4.28
C ARG A 272 -10.03 -2.08 3.76
N ILE A 273 -9.40 -2.35 2.62
CA ILE A 273 -9.29 -3.71 2.07
C ILE A 273 -8.44 -4.64 2.94
N ASN A 274 -7.34 -4.15 3.51
CA ASN A 274 -6.50 -4.90 4.45
C ASN A 274 -7.27 -5.29 5.72
N LEU A 275 -8.17 -4.42 6.18
CA LEU A 275 -9.05 -4.73 7.29
C LEU A 275 -9.92 -5.96 6.97
N TYR A 276 -10.53 -6.01 5.79
CA TYR A 276 -11.32 -7.17 5.38
C TYR A 276 -10.46 -8.42 5.21
N LEU A 277 -9.25 -8.31 4.66
CA LEU A 277 -8.31 -9.44 4.55
C LEU A 277 -7.96 -10.08 5.89
N ALA A 278 -7.96 -9.32 6.99
CA ALA A 278 -7.77 -9.88 8.33
C ALA A 278 -8.86 -10.90 8.74
N TYR A 279 -10.01 -10.90 8.04
CA TYR A 279 -11.13 -11.83 8.21
C TYR A 279 -11.21 -12.85 7.08
N GLU A 280 -10.07 -13.20 6.48
CA GLU A 280 -9.94 -14.15 5.37
C GLU A 280 -10.77 -15.44 5.51
N PRO A 281 -10.80 -16.16 6.65
CA PRO A 281 -11.57 -17.39 6.76
C PRO A 281 -13.07 -17.20 6.48
N MET A 282 -13.66 -16.11 7.00
CA MET A 282 -15.07 -15.76 6.78
C MET A 282 -15.31 -15.35 5.33
N LEU A 283 -14.39 -14.58 4.75
CA LEU A 283 -14.47 -14.19 3.33
C LEU A 283 -14.43 -15.40 2.40
N ARG A 284 -13.63 -16.43 2.72
CA ARG A 284 -13.56 -17.68 1.95
C ARG A 284 -14.84 -18.49 2.05
N GLU A 285 -15.40 -18.64 3.25
CA GLU A 285 -16.66 -19.35 3.47
C GLU A 285 -17.81 -18.71 2.67
N LYS A 286 -17.87 -17.38 2.71
CA LYS A 286 -18.92 -16.58 2.06
C LYS A 286 -18.65 -16.27 0.59
N GLY A 287 -17.46 -16.59 0.06
CA GLY A 287 -17.11 -16.47 -1.36
C GLY A 287 -16.63 -15.10 -1.83
N TYR A 288 -16.34 -14.15 -0.93
CA TYR A 288 -15.87 -12.79 -1.27
C TYR A 288 -14.35 -12.63 -1.30
N PHE A 289 -13.59 -13.64 -0.84
CA PHE A 289 -12.13 -13.55 -0.73
C PHE A 289 -11.44 -13.20 -2.06
N GLN A 290 -11.89 -13.79 -3.17
CA GLN A 290 -11.29 -13.55 -4.48
C GLN A 290 -11.40 -12.07 -4.89
N TYR A 291 -12.55 -11.45 -4.67
CA TYR A 291 -12.77 -10.04 -4.96
C TYR A 291 -11.79 -9.15 -4.19
N ILE A 292 -11.68 -9.39 -2.89
CA ILE A 292 -10.88 -8.57 -1.97
C ILE A 292 -9.38 -8.79 -2.23
N SER A 293 -8.97 -10.00 -2.61
CA SER A 293 -7.60 -10.29 -3.02
C SER A 293 -7.20 -9.51 -4.28
N ILE A 294 -8.09 -9.45 -5.29
CA ILE A 294 -7.85 -8.69 -6.52
C ILE A 294 -7.78 -7.18 -6.24
N MET A 295 -8.68 -6.67 -5.39
CA MET A 295 -8.63 -5.28 -4.92
C MET A 295 -7.28 -4.95 -4.27
N ASN A 296 -6.78 -5.82 -3.40
CA ASN A 296 -5.49 -5.61 -2.74
C ASN A 296 -4.31 -5.61 -3.74
N GLN A 297 -4.35 -6.49 -4.74
CA GLN A 297 -3.36 -6.49 -5.83
C GLN A 297 -3.41 -5.16 -6.59
N LEU A 298 -4.60 -4.68 -6.97
CA LEU A 298 -4.77 -3.39 -7.66
C LEU A 298 -4.28 -2.21 -6.81
N CYS A 299 -4.55 -2.20 -5.50
CA CYS A 299 -4.01 -1.20 -4.58
C CYS A 299 -2.47 -1.16 -4.62
N GLY A 300 -1.81 -2.32 -4.56
CA GLY A 300 -0.36 -2.40 -4.62
C GLY A 300 0.24 -1.96 -5.96
N LEU A 301 -0.49 -2.15 -7.07
CA LEU A 301 -0.08 -1.67 -8.38
C LEU A 301 -0.30 -0.15 -8.53
N ALA A 302 -1.43 0.37 -8.08
CA ALA A 302 -1.77 1.79 -8.13
C ALA A 302 -0.79 2.63 -7.30
N GLU A 303 -0.44 2.17 -6.09
CA GLU A 303 0.54 2.83 -5.22
C GLU A 303 1.91 2.96 -5.91
N LYS A 304 2.41 1.88 -6.51
CA LYS A 304 3.68 1.89 -7.26
C LYS A 304 3.65 2.84 -8.46
N GLU A 305 2.51 2.92 -9.15
CA GLU A 305 2.33 3.78 -10.33
C GLU A 305 2.31 5.26 -9.94
N VAL A 306 1.56 5.62 -8.90
CA VAL A 306 1.53 7.00 -8.37
C VAL A 306 2.88 7.42 -7.80
N GLU A 307 3.59 6.53 -7.09
CA GLU A 307 4.94 6.81 -6.62
C GLU A 307 5.93 7.03 -7.79
N ALA A 308 5.84 6.23 -8.85
CA ALA A 308 6.67 6.37 -10.03
C ALA A 308 6.38 7.68 -10.77
N ALA A 309 5.10 8.01 -10.98
CA ALA A 309 4.68 9.28 -11.57
C ALA A 309 5.17 10.48 -10.75
N ARG A 310 5.02 10.41 -9.43
CA ARG A 310 5.51 11.45 -8.51
C ARG A 310 7.03 11.62 -8.60
N LYS A 311 7.81 10.53 -8.68
CA LYS A 311 9.27 10.62 -8.88
C LYS A 311 9.61 11.33 -10.18
N VAL A 312 8.93 11.00 -11.27
CA VAL A 312 9.12 11.67 -12.56
C VAL A 312 8.79 13.16 -12.47
N ASP A 313 7.72 13.54 -11.78
CA ASP A 313 7.34 14.94 -11.63
C ASP A 313 8.30 15.71 -10.70
N LEU A 314 8.79 15.08 -9.63
CA LEU A 314 9.86 15.62 -8.80
C LEU A 314 11.15 15.84 -9.60
N GLU A 315 11.52 14.90 -10.47
CA GLU A 315 12.68 15.04 -11.37
C GLU A 315 12.49 16.17 -12.38
N LYS A 316 11.29 16.34 -12.94
CA LYS A 316 10.96 17.46 -13.83
C LYS A 316 11.05 18.80 -13.09
N LEU A 317 10.50 18.89 -11.88
CA LEU A 317 10.56 20.10 -11.04
C LEU A 317 12.01 20.43 -10.69
N LEU A 318 12.78 19.44 -10.25
CA LEU A 318 14.21 19.60 -9.96
C LEU A 318 14.96 20.10 -11.18
N ARG A 319 14.75 19.48 -12.35
CA ARG A 319 15.35 19.92 -13.61
C ARG A 319 14.94 21.36 -13.95
N GLY A 320 13.67 21.70 -13.77
CA GLY A 320 13.16 23.06 -13.93
C GLY A 320 13.92 24.07 -13.08
N TYR A 321 14.07 23.82 -11.78
CA TYR A 321 14.84 24.69 -10.90
C TYR A 321 16.33 24.77 -11.27
N LEU A 322 16.95 23.65 -11.67
CA LEU A 322 18.34 23.67 -12.15
C LEU A 322 18.48 24.51 -13.42
N THR A 323 17.56 24.40 -14.38
CA THR A 323 17.58 25.24 -15.59
C THR A 323 17.32 26.73 -15.28
N MET A 324 16.50 27.04 -14.26
CA MET A 324 16.34 28.41 -13.78
C MET A 324 17.66 28.95 -13.22
N LEU A 325 18.37 28.16 -12.42
CA LEU A 325 19.67 28.53 -11.86
C LEU A 325 20.76 28.73 -12.94
N GLU A 326 20.67 28.00 -14.06
CA GLU A 326 21.55 28.15 -15.22
C GLU A 326 21.24 29.39 -16.06
N SER A 327 20.00 29.89 -16.01
CA SER A 327 19.58 31.07 -16.76
C SER A 327 20.44 32.30 -16.47
N THR A 328 20.78 33.06 -17.51
CA THR A 328 21.42 34.38 -17.42
C THR A 328 20.42 35.52 -17.59
N LEU A 329 19.19 35.22 -17.99
CA LEU A 329 18.22 36.21 -18.45
C LEU A 329 17.42 36.86 -17.32
N ASP A 330 17.31 36.20 -16.16
CA ASP A 330 16.51 36.67 -15.04
C ASP A 330 17.24 36.47 -13.70
N PHE A 331 17.35 37.56 -12.93
CA PHE A 331 17.99 37.57 -11.61
C PHE A 331 17.26 36.61 -10.66
N ASP A 332 15.91 36.64 -10.66
CA ASP A 332 15.12 35.82 -9.73
C ASP A 332 15.29 34.31 -10.02
N SER A 333 15.52 33.95 -11.29
CA SER A 333 15.83 32.59 -11.74
C SER A 333 17.25 32.14 -11.37
N SER A 334 18.25 33.00 -11.54
CA SER A 334 19.66 32.70 -11.20
C SER A 334 19.96 32.68 -9.70
N PHE A 335 19.13 33.37 -8.90
CA PHE A 335 19.22 33.47 -7.45
C PHE A 335 17.88 33.11 -6.79
N LEU A 336 17.61 31.81 -6.72
CA LEU A 336 16.36 31.24 -6.25
C LEU A 336 16.20 31.43 -4.74
N ARG A 337 14.99 31.83 -4.34
CA ARG A 337 14.56 31.96 -2.93
C ARG A 337 13.23 31.24 -2.77
N LEU A 338 13.26 30.13 -2.05
CA LEU A 338 12.08 29.29 -1.83
C LEU A 338 11.66 29.37 -0.37
N ASN A 339 10.37 29.62 -0.11
CA ASN A 339 9.85 29.60 1.24
C ASN A 339 9.66 28.15 1.69
N ILE A 340 10.36 27.75 2.75
CA ILE A 340 10.32 26.39 3.31
C ILE A 340 8.98 26.11 4.01
N GLU A 341 8.24 27.16 4.39
CA GLU A 341 6.98 27.05 5.13
C GLU A 341 5.74 26.87 4.24
N ARG A 342 5.93 26.68 2.92
CA ARG A 342 4.81 26.32 2.04
C ARG A 342 4.30 24.91 2.35
N GLU A 343 3.00 24.70 2.21
CA GLU A 343 2.35 23.41 2.49
C GLU A 343 2.53 22.37 1.36
N ASP A 344 3.15 22.74 0.24
CA ASP A 344 3.38 21.82 -0.87
C ASP A 344 4.50 20.81 -0.55
N ARG A 345 4.11 19.55 -0.37
CA ARG A 345 5.02 18.43 -0.09
C ARG A 345 6.08 18.25 -1.18
N ASN A 346 5.73 18.50 -2.45
CA ASN A 346 6.66 18.33 -3.56
C ASN A 346 7.73 19.44 -3.56
N GLU A 347 7.36 20.69 -3.26
CA GLU A 347 8.33 21.79 -3.15
C GLU A 347 9.33 21.55 -2.01
N ILE A 348 8.87 21.05 -0.86
CA ILE A 348 9.76 20.72 0.28
C ILE A 348 10.78 19.64 -0.11
N GLU A 349 10.33 18.57 -0.77
CA GLU A 349 11.23 17.50 -1.21
C GLU A 349 12.22 17.96 -2.28
N VAL A 350 11.79 18.81 -3.21
CA VAL A 350 12.68 19.39 -4.23
C VAL A 350 13.72 20.32 -3.59
N ILE A 351 13.36 21.10 -2.58
CA ILE A 351 14.32 21.91 -1.79
C ILE A 351 15.40 21.02 -1.16
N ASP A 352 15.03 19.86 -0.62
CA ASP A 352 15.99 18.93 -0.02
C ASP A 352 16.86 18.24 -1.08
N LEU A 353 16.32 17.95 -2.26
CA LEU A 353 17.10 17.45 -3.41
C LEU A 353 18.10 18.51 -3.91
N LEU A 354 17.69 19.77 -4.01
CA LEU A 354 18.57 20.89 -4.40
C LEU A 354 19.71 21.07 -3.39
N ARG A 355 19.45 20.98 -2.08
CA ARG A 355 20.50 21.04 -1.04
C ARG A 355 21.53 19.92 -1.14
N LYS A 356 21.11 18.74 -1.59
CA LYS A 356 21.98 17.56 -1.76
C LYS A 356 22.76 17.59 -3.08
N ASN A 357 22.40 18.48 -4.02
CA ASN A 357 23.08 18.59 -5.30
C ASN A 357 24.47 19.23 -5.10
N ARG A 358 25.50 18.64 -5.72
CA ARG A 358 26.90 19.07 -5.58
C ARG A 358 27.20 20.40 -6.29
N ASP A 359 26.44 20.71 -7.33
CA ASP A 359 26.67 21.88 -8.19
C ASP A 359 25.84 23.10 -7.76
N VAL A 360 25.06 22.96 -6.67
CA VAL A 360 24.20 24.02 -6.13
C VAL A 360 24.68 24.42 -4.75
N LEU A 361 24.90 25.71 -4.56
CA LEU A 361 25.13 26.30 -3.25
C LEU A 361 23.78 26.53 -2.58
N SER A 362 23.70 26.24 -1.28
CA SER A 362 22.48 26.48 -0.51
C SER A 362 22.77 27.20 0.79
N ALA A 363 21.83 28.03 1.22
CA ALA A 363 21.83 28.64 2.54
C ALA A 363 20.40 28.83 3.04
N VAL A 364 20.27 29.14 4.32
CA VAL A 364 18.99 29.37 4.98
C VAL A 364 19.00 30.74 5.61
N TRP A 365 17.89 31.46 5.46
CA TRP A 365 17.68 32.76 6.09
C TRP A 365 16.34 32.84 6.79
N HIS A 366 16.30 33.55 7.92
CA HIS A 366 15.08 33.80 8.68
C HIS A 366 14.59 35.24 8.47
N ASP A 367 13.49 35.37 7.74
CA ASP A 367 12.71 36.60 7.70
C ASP A 367 11.83 36.74 8.95
N GLU A 368 11.09 37.84 9.06
CA GLU A 368 10.23 38.13 10.22
C GLU A 368 9.19 37.02 10.44
N ASP A 369 8.55 36.57 9.35
CA ASP A 369 7.51 35.57 9.42
C ASP A 369 7.91 34.21 8.84
N ASN A 370 8.81 34.18 7.85
CA ASN A 370 9.11 33.00 7.02
C ASN A 370 10.57 32.53 7.13
N LYS A 371 10.77 31.23 6.92
CA LYS A 371 12.08 30.61 6.69
C LYS A 371 12.34 30.40 5.19
N VAL A 372 13.37 31.03 4.65
CA VAL A 372 13.70 31.02 3.22
C VAL A 372 14.94 30.16 2.96
N ALA A 373 14.85 29.25 1.99
CA ALA A 373 15.99 28.56 1.39
C ALA A 373 16.50 29.35 0.18
N ILE A 374 17.80 29.59 0.13
CA ILE A 374 18.46 30.38 -0.91
C ILE A 374 19.36 29.46 -1.70
N PHE A 375 19.32 29.56 -3.03
CA PHE A 375 20.11 28.72 -3.94
C PHE A 375 20.79 29.55 -5.05
N ALA A 376 22.01 29.16 -5.41
CA ALA A 376 22.71 29.62 -6.62
C ALA A 376 23.60 28.48 -7.15
N LEU A 377 23.99 28.54 -8.43
CA LEU A 377 24.99 27.59 -8.95
C LEU A 377 26.35 27.80 -8.30
N LYS A 378 27.08 26.70 -8.09
CA LYS A 378 28.49 26.68 -7.71
C LYS A 378 29.37 27.06 -8.91
N ASN A 379 29.20 28.29 -9.40
CA ASN A 379 29.98 28.86 -10.48
C ASN A 379 30.41 30.29 -10.09
N ILE A 380 31.72 30.53 -10.07
CA ILE A 380 32.31 31.81 -9.66
C ILE A 380 31.81 32.98 -10.51
N GLN A 381 31.73 32.81 -11.84
CA GLN A 381 31.27 33.86 -12.75
C GLN A 381 29.81 34.23 -12.47
N LYS A 382 28.95 33.23 -12.25
CA LYS A 382 27.55 33.46 -11.87
C LYS A 382 27.41 34.21 -10.55
N LEU A 383 28.23 33.89 -9.55
CA LEU A 383 28.22 34.61 -8.27
C LEU A 383 28.68 36.07 -8.42
N ILE A 384 29.66 36.33 -9.28
CA ILE A 384 30.10 37.69 -9.62
C ILE A 384 28.98 38.45 -10.33
N GLU A 385 28.32 37.83 -11.31
CA GLU A 385 27.16 38.40 -12.01
C GLU A 385 26.03 38.76 -11.04
N ILE A 386 25.66 37.85 -10.13
CA ILE A 386 24.63 38.09 -9.10
C ILE A 386 25.01 39.30 -8.24
N ASN A 387 26.26 39.36 -7.76
CA ASN A 387 26.74 40.46 -6.93
C ASN A 387 26.69 41.82 -7.66
N ASN A 388 27.06 41.83 -8.95
CA ASN A 388 27.01 43.02 -9.80
C ASN A 388 25.57 43.45 -10.08
N GLN A 389 24.66 42.49 -10.33
CA GLN A 389 23.24 42.78 -10.52
C GLN A 389 22.62 43.39 -9.25
N ILE A 390 22.96 42.87 -8.07
CA ILE A 390 22.55 43.45 -6.78
C ILE A 390 23.05 44.89 -6.63
N TYR A 391 24.30 45.17 -7.01
CA TYR A 391 24.88 46.51 -6.90
C TYR A 391 24.27 47.51 -7.89
N ASN A 392 24.05 47.10 -9.14
CA ASN A 392 23.64 47.99 -10.23
C ASN A 392 22.13 48.32 -10.20
N HIS A 393 21.30 47.48 -9.60
CA HIS A 393 19.86 47.66 -9.60
C HIS A 393 19.33 48.11 -8.23
N TYR A 394 18.89 49.37 -8.16
CA TYR A 394 18.30 49.98 -6.95
C TYR A 394 17.02 49.28 -6.43
N ARG A 395 16.39 48.41 -7.24
CA ARG A 395 15.23 47.60 -6.84
C ARG A 395 15.59 46.56 -5.77
N PHE A 396 16.86 46.13 -5.69
CA PHE A 396 17.25 45.11 -4.73
C PHE A 396 17.37 45.70 -3.33
N THR A 397 16.55 45.17 -2.42
CA THR A 397 16.48 45.63 -1.03
C THR A 397 17.62 45.06 -0.19
N THR A 398 17.81 45.63 1.00
CA THR A 398 18.71 45.12 2.06
C THR A 398 18.61 43.60 2.26
N LYS A 399 17.43 43.01 2.04
CA LYS A 399 17.19 41.56 2.17
C LYS A 399 17.99 40.73 1.15
N PHE A 400 18.08 41.17 -0.11
CA PHE A 400 18.79 40.44 -1.16
C PHE A 400 20.29 40.37 -0.90
N ILE A 401 20.87 41.48 -0.46
CA ILE A 401 22.28 41.55 -0.07
C ILE A 401 22.55 40.61 1.11
N LEU A 402 21.64 40.55 2.10
CA LEU A 402 21.75 39.66 3.24
C LEU A 402 21.58 38.17 2.87
N TYR A 403 20.69 37.85 1.94
CA TYR A 403 20.58 36.49 1.39
C TYR A 403 21.87 36.07 0.68
N PHE A 404 22.42 36.95 -0.15
CA PHE A 404 23.66 36.69 -0.86
C PHE A 404 24.85 36.54 0.11
N LYS A 405 24.92 37.40 1.14
CA LYS A 405 25.88 37.28 2.24
C LYS A 405 25.79 35.92 2.93
N ALA A 406 24.59 35.48 3.29
CA ALA A 406 24.38 34.20 3.95
C ALA A 406 24.81 33.02 3.06
N LEU A 407 24.54 33.12 1.75
CA LEU A 407 24.97 32.10 0.78
C LEU A 407 26.50 32.03 0.68
N ILE A 408 27.18 33.17 0.58
CA ILE A 408 28.65 33.24 0.46
C ILE A 408 29.34 32.78 1.75
N GLU A 409 28.89 33.21 2.93
CA GLU A 409 29.50 32.85 4.21
C GLU A 409 29.31 31.37 4.53
N PHE A 410 28.13 30.80 4.29
CA PHE A 410 27.87 29.39 4.57
C PHE A 410 28.69 28.46 3.65
N ASN A 411 28.91 28.87 2.40
CA ASN A 411 29.61 28.08 1.40
C ASN A 411 31.06 28.55 1.16
N GLU A 412 31.63 29.39 2.03
CA GLU A 412 33.01 29.90 1.90
C GLU A 412 34.06 28.81 1.64
N PRO A 413 34.02 27.62 2.30
CA PRO A 413 34.96 26.54 2.03
C PRO A 413 34.97 26.08 0.56
N ASP A 414 33.81 26.12 -0.09
CA ASP A 414 33.55 25.62 -1.44
C ASP A 414 33.85 26.64 -2.54
N ILE A 415 33.90 27.93 -2.22
CA ILE A 415 34.05 29.03 -3.20
C ILE A 415 35.27 29.91 -2.95
N LYS A 416 36.28 29.46 -2.18
CA LYS A 416 37.47 30.24 -1.81
C LYS A 416 38.13 31.04 -2.95
N ALA A 417 38.07 30.53 -4.17
CA ALA A 417 38.63 31.18 -5.35
C ALA A 417 37.97 32.52 -5.70
N ILE A 418 36.70 32.76 -5.33
CA ILE A 418 36.01 34.02 -5.58
C ILE A 418 36.64 35.20 -4.82
N PHE A 419 37.21 34.95 -3.65
CA PHE A 419 37.86 35.97 -2.83
C PHE A 419 39.26 36.37 -3.33
N LYS A 420 39.75 35.75 -4.42
CA LYS A 420 40.95 36.19 -5.12
C LYS A 420 40.65 37.28 -6.17
N ASP A 421 39.38 37.47 -6.49
CA ASP A 421 38.93 38.49 -7.44
C ASP A 421 38.72 39.82 -6.70
N GLU A 422 39.58 40.81 -7.01
CA GLU A 422 39.56 42.13 -6.37
C GLU A 422 38.30 42.93 -6.73
N ASP A 423 37.77 42.78 -7.95
CA ASP A 423 36.58 43.48 -8.41
C ASP A 423 35.33 42.94 -7.72
N PHE A 424 35.27 41.62 -7.53
CA PHE A 424 34.23 40.99 -6.71
C PHE A 424 34.27 41.52 -5.28
N LEU A 425 35.44 41.50 -4.63
CA LEU A 425 35.59 41.97 -3.24
C LEU A 425 35.16 43.42 -3.07
N LYS A 426 35.53 44.29 -4.01
CA LYS A 426 35.16 45.71 -4.00
C LYS A 426 33.65 45.91 -4.12
N THR A 427 33.00 45.21 -5.04
CA THR A 427 31.56 45.33 -5.26
C THR A 427 30.77 44.70 -4.12
N TYR A 428 31.20 43.54 -3.63
CA TYR A 428 30.62 42.85 -2.48
C TYR A 428 30.73 43.70 -1.21
N GLY A 429 31.91 44.31 -0.98
CA GLY A 429 32.15 45.24 0.11
C GLY A 429 31.19 46.43 0.09
N LYS A 430 31.03 47.08 -1.06
CA LYS A 430 30.08 48.20 -1.22
C LYS A 430 28.62 47.80 -0.97
N ASN A 431 28.21 46.63 -1.47
CA ASN A 431 26.87 46.09 -1.19
C ASN A 431 26.66 45.91 0.31
N LEU A 432 27.63 45.31 1.01
CA LEU A 432 27.57 45.12 2.46
C LEU A 432 27.58 46.44 3.24
N GLU A 433 28.41 47.40 2.83
CA GLU A 433 28.45 48.74 3.43
C GLU A 433 27.09 49.43 3.36
N ALA A 434 26.41 49.37 2.21
CA ALA A 434 25.07 49.93 2.04
C ALA A 434 24.06 49.32 3.02
N VAL A 435 24.12 48.00 3.25
CA VAL A 435 23.31 47.33 4.26
C VAL A 435 23.67 47.79 5.66
N TYR A 436 24.95 47.77 6.02
CA TYR A 436 25.37 48.11 7.37
C TYR A 436 25.05 49.56 7.72
N PHE A 437 25.10 50.47 6.75
CA PHE A 437 24.75 51.87 6.95
C PHE A 437 23.34 52.05 7.52
N HIS A 438 22.38 51.17 7.17
CA HIS A 438 21.04 51.17 7.75
C HIS A 438 21.02 50.80 9.24
N TYR A 439 21.90 49.90 9.68
CA TYR A 439 21.99 49.40 11.06
C TYR A 439 22.95 50.20 11.94
N ILE A 440 23.81 51.03 11.33
CA ILE A 440 24.74 51.90 12.03
C ILE A 440 23.99 53.14 12.57
N PRO A 441 24.19 53.51 13.85
CA PRO A 441 23.66 54.75 14.42
C PRO A 441 24.08 56.00 13.62
N TRP A 442 23.21 57.01 13.56
CA TRP A 442 23.41 58.20 12.71
C TRP A 442 24.74 58.94 12.93
N TYR A 443 25.27 58.96 14.15
CA TYR A 443 26.51 59.66 14.48
C TYR A 443 27.76 58.96 13.92
N TYR A 444 27.75 57.63 13.78
CA TYR A 444 28.83 56.90 13.08
C TYR A 444 28.85 57.19 11.58
N ARG A 445 27.69 57.55 10.99
CA ARG A 445 27.59 57.94 9.58
C ARG A 445 28.33 59.25 9.29
N ILE A 446 28.39 60.17 10.26
CA ILE A 446 29.15 61.42 10.13
C ILE A 446 30.65 61.11 10.03
N PHE A 447 31.14 60.19 10.86
CA PHE A 447 32.55 59.77 10.82
C PHE A 447 32.93 59.03 9.53
N TYR A 448 31.96 58.40 8.86
CA TYR A 448 32.13 57.86 7.51
C TYR A 448 32.36 58.97 6.48
N TYR A 449 31.55 60.04 6.50
CA TYR A 449 31.77 61.18 5.60
C TYR A 449 33.07 61.95 5.87
N LEU A 450 33.64 61.82 7.07
CA LEU A 450 34.92 62.41 7.48
C LEU A 450 36.13 61.48 7.23
N ASN A 451 35.94 60.30 6.62
CA ASN A 451 36.99 59.30 6.37
C ASN A 451 37.80 58.90 7.63
N ILE A 452 37.12 58.69 8.77
CA ILE A 452 37.78 58.23 10.02
C ILE A 452 37.61 56.71 10.17
N ASP A 453 38.47 55.94 9.50
CA ASP A 453 38.39 54.48 9.38
C ASP A 453 38.30 53.68 10.70
N PRO A 454 39.02 54.04 11.79
CA PRO A 454 38.94 53.27 13.03
C PRO A 454 37.54 53.30 13.66
N ILE A 455 36.85 54.43 13.54
CA ILE A 455 35.53 54.66 14.16
C ILE A 455 34.41 54.05 13.30
N THR A 456 34.54 54.11 11.97
CA THR A 456 33.60 53.48 11.04
C THR A 456 33.66 51.95 11.14
N ASN A 457 34.85 51.36 11.31
CA ASN A 457 35.04 49.93 11.52
C ASN A 457 34.34 49.40 12.79
N ILE A 458 34.34 50.19 13.88
CA ILE A 458 33.57 49.87 15.09
C ILE A 458 32.07 49.89 14.80
N GLY A 459 31.59 50.86 14.01
CA GLY A 459 30.21 50.93 13.54
C GLY A 459 29.81 49.69 12.72
N TYR A 460 30.63 49.29 11.75
CA TYR A 460 30.41 48.10 10.94
C TYR A 460 30.39 46.81 11.75
N SER A 461 31.30 46.66 12.72
CA SER A 461 31.31 45.53 13.65
C SER A 461 30.00 45.44 14.45
N LYS A 462 29.48 46.59 14.92
CA LYS A 462 28.20 46.67 15.63
C LYS A 462 27.01 46.34 14.73
N ALA A 463 27.01 46.76 13.46
CA ALA A 463 25.95 46.39 12.52
C ALA A 463 25.93 44.88 12.25
N LYS A 464 27.10 44.26 12.06
CA LYS A 464 27.23 42.80 11.91
C LYS A 464 26.67 42.05 13.13
N SER A 465 26.97 42.51 14.34
CA SER A 465 26.45 41.87 15.56
C SER A 465 24.93 42.02 15.71
N ILE A 466 24.36 43.18 15.37
CA ILE A 466 22.89 43.39 15.36
C ILE A 466 22.20 42.43 14.38
N ILE A 467 22.73 42.29 13.17
CA ILE A 467 22.16 41.39 12.14
C ILE A 467 22.24 39.94 12.61
N SER A 468 23.40 39.52 13.15
CA SER A 468 23.60 38.16 13.66
C SER A 468 22.67 37.84 14.84
N TYR A 469 22.56 38.76 15.81
CA TYR A 469 21.65 38.61 16.94
C TYR A 469 20.18 38.54 16.48
N GLY A 470 19.79 39.40 15.54
CA GLY A 470 18.44 39.38 14.96
C GLY A 470 18.12 38.07 14.24
N GLN A 471 19.08 37.47 13.54
CA GLN A 471 18.90 36.14 12.92
C GLN A 471 18.76 35.04 13.99
N MET A 472 19.60 35.05 15.02
CA MET A 472 19.53 34.08 16.12
C MET A 472 18.18 34.18 16.86
N GLU A 473 17.71 35.39 17.15
CA GLU A 473 16.42 35.62 17.80
C GLU A 473 15.26 35.08 16.94
N ARG A 474 15.28 35.33 15.63
CA ARG A 474 14.27 34.80 14.69
C ARG A 474 14.31 33.29 14.60
N GLU A 475 15.49 32.68 14.59
CA GLU A 475 15.64 31.23 14.62
C GLU A 475 15.03 30.62 15.89
N ILE A 476 15.28 31.23 17.06
CA ILE A 476 14.69 30.79 18.34
C ILE A 476 13.17 30.93 18.30
N LYS A 477 12.64 32.08 17.88
CA LYS A 477 11.19 32.31 17.73
C LYS A 477 10.56 31.31 16.77
N TYR A 478 11.23 30.99 15.67
CA TYR A 478 10.77 29.99 14.71
C TYR A 478 10.70 28.59 15.33
N LYS A 479 11.77 28.15 16.02
CA LYS A 479 11.78 26.86 16.72
C LYS A 479 10.64 26.77 17.74
N ALA A 480 10.42 27.82 18.53
CA ALA A 480 9.34 27.89 19.50
C ALA A 480 7.94 27.85 18.85
N ARG A 481 7.70 28.61 17.76
CA ARG A 481 6.45 28.57 17.00
C ARG A 481 6.15 27.16 16.47
N ARG A 482 7.15 26.52 15.86
CA ARG A 482 7.03 25.16 15.32
C ARG A 482 6.75 24.13 16.40
N GLU A 483 7.44 24.19 17.53
CA GLU A 483 7.21 23.31 18.67
C GLU A 483 5.80 23.49 19.26
N ASN A 484 5.34 24.74 19.40
CA ASN A 484 3.98 25.04 19.87
C ASN A 484 2.91 24.53 18.91
N TYR A 485 3.13 24.63 17.59
CA TYR A 485 2.24 24.06 16.59
C TYR A 485 2.13 22.53 16.74
N PHE A 486 3.26 21.83 16.91
CA PHE A 486 3.25 20.39 17.15
C PHE A 486 2.58 20.01 18.47
N LYS A 487 2.85 20.74 19.56
CA LYS A 487 2.19 20.54 20.85
C LYS A 487 0.68 20.75 20.77
N ARG A 488 0.23 21.77 20.02
CA ARG A 488 -1.19 22.03 19.79
C ARG A 488 -1.84 20.89 19.02
N LYS A 489 -1.24 20.46 17.90
CA LYS A 489 -1.72 19.30 17.13
C LYS A 489 -1.76 18.01 17.97
N LEU A 490 -0.75 17.76 18.79
CA LEU A 490 -0.72 16.59 19.69
C LEU A 490 -1.84 16.65 20.74
N ARG A 491 -2.07 17.83 21.34
CA ARG A 491 -3.17 18.03 22.30
C ARG A 491 -4.53 17.86 21.64
N GLU A 492 -4.74 18.45 20.47
CA GLU A 492 -5.96 18.27 19.69
C GLU A 492 -6.21 16.78 19.39
N LYS A 493 -5.16 16.02 19.03
CA LYS A 493 -5.25 14.57 18.83
C LYS A 493 -5.61 13.83 20.13
N GLN A 494 -5.00 14.17 21.26
CA GLN A 494 -5.31 13.54 22.56
C GLN A 494 -6.74 13.84 23.02
N GLU A 495 -7.19 15.09 22.94
CA GLU A 495 -8.56 15.48 23.30
C GLU A 495 -9.60 14.77 22.41
N ARG A 496 -9.28 14.53 21.13
CA ARG A 496 -10.12 13.73 20.23
C ARG A 496 -10.18 12.26 20.67
N ILE A 497 -9.04 11.62 20.90
CA ILE A 497 -8.97 10.23 21.39
C ILE A 497 -9.76 10.07 22.69
N GLU A 498 -9.68 11.04 23.61
CA GLU A 498 -10.45 11.00 24.85
C GLU A 498 -11.96 11.12 24.60
N LYS A 499 -12.39 12.00 23.68
CA LYS A 499 -13.81 12.12 23.30
C LYS A 499 -14.31 10.82 22.66
N GLU A 500 -13.52 10.20 21.79
CA GLU A 500 -13.84 8.94 21.13
C GLU A 500 -13.97 7.80 22.13
N LYS A 501 -13.01 7.64 23.05
CA LYS A 501 -13.08 6.65 24.13
C LYS A 501 -14.35 6.82 24.96
N ARG A 502 -14.76 8.06 25.27
CA ARG A 502 -16.01 8.30 26.00
C ARG A 502 -17.24 7.82 25.22
N VAL A 503 -17.29 8.08 23.91
CA VAL A 503 -18.39 7.62 23.04
C VAL A 503 -18.39 6.11 22.88
N GLN A 504 -17.23 5.47 22.74
CA GLN A 504 -17.09 4.02 22.69
C GLN A 504 -17.54 3.37 24.00
N HIS A 505 -17.07 3.88 25.15
CA HIS A 505 -17.50 3.37 26.45
C HIS A 505 -19.02 3.50 26.65
N LYS A 506 -19.65 4.58 26.17
CA LYS A 506 -21.12 4.71 26.15
C LYS A 506 -21.78 3.56 25.37
N ARG A 507 -21.28 3.26 24.16
CA ARG A 507 -21.82 2.20 23.30
C ARG A 507 -21.68 0.82 23.94
N ILE A 508 -20.50 0.51 24.48
CA ILE A 508 -20.23 -0.75 25.15
C ILE A 508 -21.13 -0.90 26.39
N LEU A 509 -21.35 0.17 27.16
CA LEU A 509 -22.23 0.12 28.32
C LEU A 509 -23.69 -0.13 27.91
N ILE A 510 -24.16 0.49 26.83
CA ILE A 510 -25.49 0.22 26.26
C ILE A 510 -25.61 -1.24 25.84
N GLN A 511 -24.59 -1.78 25.17
CA GLN A 511 -24.56 -3.18 24.73
C GLN A 511 -24.57 -4.14 25.93
N ALA A 512 -23.79 -3.86 26.96
CA ALA A 512 -23.77 -4.66 28.19
C ALA A 512 -25.15 -4.72 28.85
N ILE A 513 -25.87 -3.59 28.90
CA ILE A 513 -27.25 -3.52 29.41
C ILE A 513 -28.20 -4.35 28.53
N GLU A 514 -28.07 -4.27 27.20
CA GLU A 514 -28.89 -5.06 26.26
C GLU A 514 -28.64 -6.56 26.38
N GLU A 515 -27.38 -6.97 26.46
CA GLU A 515 -27.00 -8.36 26.59
C GLU A 515 -27.51 -8.96 27.91
N ALA A 516 -27.34 -8.26 29.02
CA ALA A 516 -27.86 -8.68 30.32
C ALA A 516 -29.37 -8.92 30.24
N PHE A 517 -30.13 -7.89 29.81
CA PHE A 517 -31.58 -7.95 29.84
C PHE A 517 -32.15 -8.90 28.79
N PHE A 518 -31.79 -8.77 27.51
CA PHE A 518 -32.50 -9.42 26.41
C PHE A 518 -31.90 -10.76 25.98
N THR A 519 -30.60 -10.99 26.24
CA THR A 519 -29.92 -12.21 25.77
C THR A 519 -29.69 -13.18 26.91
N LYS A 520 -29.16 -12.71 28.04
CA LYS A 520 -28.80 -13.54 29.20
C LYS A 520 -29.93 -13.68 30.22
N ASN A 521 -31.02 -12.95 30.03
CA ASN A 521 -32.17 -12.89 30.93
C ASN A 521 -31.81 -12.54 32.38
N THR A 522 -30.75 -11.75 32.59
CA THR A 522 -30.30 -11.28 33.90
C THR A 522 -30.53 -9.78 34.06
N ILE A 523 -30.46 -9.30 35.30
CA ILE A 523 -30.55 -7.87 35.60
C ILE A 523 -29.12 -7.28 35.50
N PRO A 524 -28.88 -6.20 34.75
CA PRO A 524 -27.58 -5.53 34.65
C PRO A 524 -27.27 -4.77 35.93
N THR A 525 -26.87 -5.51 36.95
CA THR A 525 -26.24 -4.94 38.13
C THR A 525 -24.83 -4.47 37.78
N LEU A 526 -24.31 -3.53 38.56
CA LEU A 526 -22.93 -3.07 38.42
C LEU A 526 -21.94 -4.23 38.56
N GLU A 527 -22.18 -5.14 39.52
CA GLU A 527 -21.39 -6.37 39.69
C GLU A 527 -21.33 -7.19 38.41
N TRP A 528 -22.49 -7.39 37.76
CA TRP A 528 -22.57 -8.15 36.52
C TRP A 528 -21.80 -7.47 35.39
N ILE A 529 -21.93 -6.15 35.25
CA ILE A 529 -21.23 -5.39 34.21
C ILE A 529 -19.73 -5.41 34.43
N LEU A 530 -19.26 -5.17 35.66
CA LEU A 530 -17.82 -5.20 35.98
C LEU A 530 -17.24 -6.62 35.83
N GLY A 531 -18.02 -7.66 36.13
CA GLY A 531 -17.60 -9.06 35.99
C GLY A 531 -17.50 -9.54 34.54
N ASN A 532 -18.35 -9.04 33.63
CA ASN A 532 -18.37 -9.46 32.23
C ASN A 532 -17.62 -8.50 31.29
N TYR A 533 -17.42 -7.24 31.69
CA TYR A 533 -16.78 -6.21 30.88
C TYR A 533 -15.59 -5.57 31.64
N PRO A 534 -14.39 -6.17 31.58
CA PRO A 534 -13.20 -5.73 32.32
C PRO A 534 -12.67 -4.36 31.88
N ILE A 535 -13.20 -3.79 30.80
CA ILE A 535 -12.91 -2.43 30.35
C ILE A 535 -13.43 -1.36 31.31
N PHE A 536 -14.42 -1.70 32.15
CA PHE A 536 -15.02 -0.76 33.08
C PHE A 536 -14.39 -0.84 34.47
N SER A 537 -14.17 0.34 35.07
CA SER A 537 -13.93 0.49 36.50
C SER A 537 -15.13 1.21 37.15
N PRO A 538 -15.35 1.06 38.47
CA PRO A 538 -16.45 1.74 39.16
C PRO A 538 -16.43 3.26 38.95
N GLN A 539 -15.23 3.87 38.98
CA GLN A 539 -15.01 5.30 38.75
C GLN A 539 -15.33 5.72 37.31
N LEU A 540 -15.00 4.87 36.33
CA LEU A 540 -15.29 5.12 34.93
C LEU A 540 -16.79 5.04 34.64
N ILE A 541 -17.49 4.04 35.21
CA ILE A 541 -18.95 3.91 35.09
C ILE A 541 -19.64 5.10 35.73
N GLU A 542 -19.20 5.55 36.92
CA GLU A 542 -19.75 6.73 37.57
C GLU A 542 -19.67 7.97 36.68
N LYS A 543 -18.50 8.18 36.06
CA LYS A 543 -18.28 9.28 35.12
C LYS A 543 -19.15 9.16 33.87
N ILE A 544 -19.30 7.96 33.30
CA ILE A 544 -20.15 7.73 32.12
C ILE A 544 -21.63 7.95 32.44
N ILE A 545 -22.09 7.52 33.62
CA ILE A 545 -23.47 7.73 34.08
C ILE A 545 -23.78 9.22 34.16
N GLN A 546 -22.84 10.02 34.69
CA GLN A 546 -22.96 11.48 34.77
C GLN A 546 -22.88 12.15 33.39
N ASP A 547 -21.86 11.80 32.59
CA ASP A 547 -21.59 12.42 31.28
C ASP A 547 -22.73 12.17 30.26
N PHE A 548 -23.41 11.02 30.35
CA PHE A 548 -24.42 10.60 29.37
C PHE A 548 -25.82 10.39 29.94
N ALA A 549 -26.05 10.76 31.21
CA ALA A 549 -27.35 10.67 31.88
C ALA A 549 -27.99 9.26 31.85
N PHE A 550 -27.20 8.22 32.13
CA PHE A 550 -27.73 6.87 32.34
C PHE A 550 -28.61 6.83 33.60
N LEU A 551 -29.72 6.10 33.53
CA LEU A 551 -30.57 5.90 34.70
C LEU A 551 -29.99 4.79 35.58
N LYS A 552 -30.03 4.99 36.91
CA LYS A 552 -29.58 4.00 37.90
C LYS A 552 -30.59 3.82 39.01
N TYR A 553 -30.71 2.59 39.52
CA TYR A 553 -31.56 2.25 40.65
C TYR A 553 -30.81 1.39 41.68
N PRO A 554 -30.86 1.70 42.98
CA PRO A 554 -31.48 2.88 43.58
C PRO A 554 -30.75 4.16 43.16
N ASN A 555 -31.45 5.30 43.14
CA ASN A 555 -30.87 6.60 42.78
C ASN A 555 -30.00 7.17 43.93
N LYS A 556 -29.00 6.40 44.37
CA LYS A 556 -28.03 6.70 45.44
C LYS A 556 -26.60 6.48 44.93
N GLY A 557 -25.61 6.46 45.83
CA GLY A 557 -24.23 6.09 45.52
C GLY A 557 -24.15 4.74 44.80
N ILE A 558 -23.09 4.54 44.01
CA ILE A 558 -22.91 3.33 43.22
C ILE A 558 -22.44 2.20 44.16
N SER A 559 -23.24 1.14 44.23
CA SER A 559 -22.93 -0.13 44.90
C SER A 559 -23.02 -1.29 43.90
N ASP A 560 -22.47 -2.45 44.25
CA ASP A 560 -22.44 -3.64 43.39
C ASP A 560 -23.85 -4.09 42.93
N ASP A 561 -24.85 -3.88 43.79
CA ASP A 561 -26.27 -4.15 43.52
C ASP A 561 -26.99 -3.07 42.67
N THR A 562 -26.31 -1.99 42.28
CA THR A 562 -26.92 -0.90 41.51
C THR A 562 -27.29 -1.38 40.11
N ILE A 563 -28.55 -1.22 39.74
CA ILE A 563 -29.09 -1.59 38.44
C ILE A 563 -28.90 -0.43 37.47
N LEU A 564 -28.25 -0.69 36.33
CA LEU A 564 -28.04 0.29 35.27
C LEU A 564 -29.08 0.13 34.16
N LEU A 565 -29.69 1.24 33.77
CA LEU A 565 -30.68 1.33 32.72
C LEU A 565 -30.20 2.30 31.64
N PHE A 566 -30.86 2.29 30.48
CA PHE A 566 -30.51 3.15 29.35
C PHE A 566 -30.47 4.65 29.73
N PRO A 567 -29.86 5.51 28.88
CA PRO A 567 -29.93 6.96 29.03
C PRO A 567 -31.34 7.52 28.87
N ASN A 568 -31.70 8.52 29.67
CA ASN A 568 -32.99 9.24 29.54
C ASN A 568 -32.95 10.22 28.35
N SER A 569 -32.96 9.67 27.14
CA SER A 569 -32.97 10.41 25.88
C SER A 569 -34.04 9.84 24.95
N PRO A 570 -34.70 10.67 24.10
CA PRO A 570 -35.76 10.24 23.19
C PRO A 570 -35.33 9.10 22.25
N GLU A 571 -34.04 9.00 21.91
CA GLU A 571 -33.47 7.93 21.08
C GLU A 571 -33.66 6.53 21.68
N PHE A 572 -33.79 6.42 23.01
CA PHE A 572 -33.92 5.15 23.73
C PHE A 572 -35.38 4.77 24.03
N GLY A 573 -36.37 5.59 23.63
CA GLY A 573 -37.80 5.34 23.92
C GLY A 573 -38.30 3.96 23.48
N LYS A 574 -37.91 3.51 22.27
CA LYS A 574 -38.24 2.16 21.77
C LYS A 574 -37.61 1.05 22.62
N ARG A 575 -36.39 1.25 23.11
CA ARG A 575 -35.67 0.29 23.95
C ARG A 575 -36.28 0.21 25.35
N TYR A 576 -36.73 1.33 25.92
CA TYR A 576 -37.48 1.33 27.18
C TYR A 576 -38.83 0.62 27.06
N LYS A 577 -39.57 0.84 25.97
CA LYS A 577 -40.84 0.14 25.74
C LYS A 577 -40.61 -1.38 25.68
N ARG A 578 -39.60 -1.81 24.93
CA ARG A 578 -39.19 -3.23 24.87
C ARG A 578 -38.79 -3.78 26.24
N LEU A 579 -38.03 -3.02 27.02
CA LEU A 579 -37.62 -3.42 28.37
C LEU A 579 -38.83 -3.54 29.32
N MET A 580 -39.81 -2.64 29.21
CA MET A 580 -41.07 -2.73 29.96
C MET A 580 -41.91 -3.94 29.55
N ASP A 581 -42.04 -4.21 28.25
CA ASP A 581 -42.79 -5.36 27.73
C ASP A 581 -42.15 -6.68 28.19
N GLU A 582 -40.82 -6.77 28.12
CA GLU A 582 -40.05 -7.94 28.57
C GLU A 582 -40.13 -8.15 30.08
N THR A 583 -40.04 -7.06 30.87
CA THR A 583 -40.19 -7.10 32.33
C THR A 583 -41.60 -7.58 32.71
N ASN A 584 -42.64 -7.10 32.01
CA ASN A 584 -44.01 -7.54 32.21
C ASN A 584 -44.25 -8.99 31.80
N ALA A 585 -43.60 -9.46 30.73
CA ALA A 585 -43.67 -10.86 30.29
C ALA A 585 -43.05 -11.79 31.36
N ARG A 586 -41.86 -11.47 31.86
CA ARG A 586 -41.19 -12.26 32.92
C ARG A 586 -41.92 -12.27 34.24
N LEU A 587 -42.64 -11.20 34.58
CA LEU A 587 -43.50 -11.17 35.77
C LEU A 587 -44.77 -12.00 35.62
N ARG A 588 -45.18 -12.38 34.39
CA ARG A 588 -46.36 -13.20 34.10
C ARG A 588 -46.05 -14.69 33.96
N GLU A 589 -44.80 -15.06 33.69
CA GLU A 589 -44.40 -16.47 33.67
C GLU A 589 -44.36 -17.04 35.10
N ASP A 590 -45.33 -17.90 35.42
CA ASP A 590 -45.46 -18.64 36.70
C ASP A 590 -44.41 -19.76 36.87
N SER A 591 -43.23 -19.60 36.28
CA SER A 591 -42.09 -20.48 36.58
C SER A 591 -41.50 -20.09 37.94
N GLU A 592 -40.93 -21.07 38.65
CA GLU A 592 -40.17 -20.94 39.91
C GLU A 592 -38.90 -20.09 39.76
N THR A 593 -39.03 -18.88 39.22
CA THR A 593 -37.98 -17.87 39.18
C THR A 593 -37.74 -17.37 40.60
N ASN A 594 -36.55 -17.63 41.13
CA ASN A 594 -35.99 -17.13 42.39
C ASN A 594 -36.69 -15.84 42.89
N GLU A 595 -37.37 -15.89 44.04
CA GLU A 595 -38.01 -14.73 44.70
C GLU A 595 -37.19 -13.42 44.66
N PRO A 596 -35.84 -13.41 44.85
CA PRO A 596 -35.07 -12.17 44.79
C PRO A 596 -35.04 -11.50 43.40
N ILE A 597 -35.19 -12.25 42.32
CA ILE A 597 -35.22 -11.70 40.95
C ILE A 597 -36.58 -11.06 40.68
N LYS A 598 -37.68 -11.70 41.11
CA LYS A 598 -39.04 -11.14 41.00
C LYS A 598 -39.15 -9.82 41.75
N ALA A 599 -38.59 -9.71 42.96
CA ALA A 599 -38.54 -8.46 43.72
C ALA A 599 -37.83 -7.33 42.96
N LYS A 600 -36.61 -7.59 42.44
CA LYS A 600 -35.85 -6.59 41.66
C LYS A 600 -36.54 -6.20 40.35
N LEU A 601 -37.27 -7.11 39.68
CA LEU A 601 -38.06 -6.79 38.48
C LEU A 601 -39.28 -5.91 38.77
N ILE A 602 -39.95 -6.10 39.92
CA ILE A 602 -41.03 -5.22 40.38
C ILE A 602 -40.49 -3.82 40.66
N GLU A 603 -39.31 -3.73 41.28
CA GLU A 603 -38.63 -2.45 41.55
C GLU A 603 -38.29 -1.71 40.25
N ILE A 604 -37.69 -2.39 39.26
CA ILE A 604 -37.39 -1.82 37.94
C ILE A 604 -38.67 -1.30 37.26
N ARG A 605 -39.76 -2.07 37.28
CA ARG A 605 -41.05 -1.67 36.71
C ARG A 605 -41.63 -0.44 37.42
N SER A 606 -41.56 -0.39 38.74
CA SER A 606 -42.01 0.77 39.52
C SER A 606 -41.17 2.01 39.25
N PHE A 607 -39.86 1.84 39.04
CA PHE A 607 -38.96 2.93 38.72
C PHE A 607 -39.24 3.49 37.31
N LEU A 608 -39.36 2.62 36.31
CA LEU A 608 -39.64 3.00 34.92
C LEU A 608 -41.00 3.68 34.73
N SER A 609 -42.00 3.32 35.52
CA SER A 609 -43.31 3.98 35.52
C SER A 609 -43.31 5.37 36.18
N ASN A 610 -42.34 5.64 37.07
CA ASN A 610 -42.18 6.92 37.75
C ASN A 610 -41.23 7.88 37.03
N VAL A 611 -40.36 7.38 36.15
CA VAL A 611 -39.48 8.22 35.31
C VAL A 611 -40.32 8.86 34.22
N LYS A 612 -40.41 10.20 34.22
CA LYS A 612 -40.90 10.97 33.07
C LYS A 612 -39.92 10.78 31.91
N LEU A 613 -40.17 9.77 31.08
CA LEU A 613 -39.45 9.59 29.82
C LEU A 613 -39.69 10.84 28.97
N VAL A 614 -38.62 11.39 28.39
CA VAL A 614 -38.74 12.52 27.46
C VAL A 614 -39.47 12.00 26.23
N GLU A 615 -40.76 12.34 26.10
CA GLU A 615 -41.58 11.97 24.96
C GLU A 615 -41.06 12.67 23.70
N SER A 616 -40.97 11.92 22.60
CA SER A 616 -40.61 12.41 21.27
C SER A 616 -41.72 13.25 20.64
#